data_AF-A0A5J4RCZ6-F1
#
_entry.id   AF-A0A5J4RCZ6-F1
#
_cell.length_a   1.000
_cell.length_b   1.000
_cell.length_c   1.000
_cell.angle_alpha   90.00
_cell.angle_beta   90.00
_cell.angle_gamma   90.00
#
_symmetry.space_group_name_H-M   'P 1'
#
loop_
_entity.id
_entity.type
_entity.pdbx_description
1 polymer ?
#
loop_
_entity_poly.entity_id
_entity_poly.type
_entity_poly.pdbx_seq_one_letter_code
_entity_poly.pdbx_strand_id
1 'polypeptide(L)'
;MLKLTLLQANQLPGNAVKSYKSKVYFIPKSDGLGIIGMGEFAVSFDLSGEFFDEKGRSAPLVQIAEALERAFNFSFGGIYKNKTALFRRKPFNRTKGLDYLRNLIIREGRNRSKNKDEKR
;
A
#
# COMPACT_ATOMS: atom_id res chain seq x y z
N MET A 1 6.03 9.12 -21.89
CA MET A 1 6.48 8.62 -20.58
C MET A 1 6.06 9.60 -19.50
N LEU A 2 5.52 9.14 -18.38
CA LEU A 2 5.27 9.99 -17.21
C LEU A 2 6.63 10.37 -16.60
N LYS A 3 6.88 11.67 -16.37
CA LYS A 3 8.11 12.16 -15.75
C LYS A 3 8.08 11.83 -14.25
N LEU A 4 8.86 10.84 -13.82
CA LEU A 4 9.03 10.53 -12.40
C LEU A 4 9.93 11.59 -11.76
N THR A 5 9.42 12.30 -10.76
CA THR A 5 10.22 13.21 -9.94
C THR A 5 10.36 12.58 -8.55
N LEU A 6 11.57 12.13 -8.21
CA LEU A 6 11.86 11.62 -6.87
C LEU A 6 12.06 12.81 -5.94
N LEU A 7 11.08 13.07 -5.07
CA LEU A 7 11.29 13.98 -3.94
C LEU A 7 12.22 13.24 -2.97
N GLN A 8 13.44 13.74 -2.83
CA GLN A 8 14.55 13.14 -2.07
C GLN A 8 14.13 12.53 -0.71
N ALA A 9 14.67 11.35 -0.42
CA ALA A 9 14.68 10.67 0.90
C ALA A 9 15.57 11.37 1.95
N ASN A 10 15.91 12.65 1.74
CA ASN A 10 16.80 13.41 2.61
C ASN A 10 15.98 14.23 3.62
N GLN A 11 15.36 13.56 4.58
CA GLN A 11 15.07 14.20 5.86
C GLN A 11 16.19 13.84 6.83
N LEU A 12 17.27 14.63 6.82
CA LEU A 12 18.27 14.62 7.90
C LEU A 12 17.61 15.10 9.22
N PRO A 13 18.07 14.62 10.39
CA PRO A 13 17.42 14.84 11.68
C PRO A 13 17.76 16.23 12.22
N GLY A 14 17.09 17.27 11.70
CA GLY A 14 17.13 18.61 12.28
C GLY A 14 15.99 18.76 13.29
N ASN A 15 16.30 18.54 14.57
CA ASN A 15 15.53 18.86 15.79
C ASN A 15 14.20 19.62 15.62
N ALA A 16 13.22 18.93 15.06
CA ALA A 16 11.82 19.06 15.35
C ALA A 16 11.20 17.76 14.87
N VAL A 17 10.82 16.87 15.79
CA VAL A 17 9.85 15.82 15.48
C VAL A 17 8.52 16.54 15.24
N LYS A 18 8.40 17.24 14.11
CA LYS A 18 7.10 17.50 13.52
C LYS A 18 6.65 16.12 13.10
N SER A 19 5.90 15.48 13.98
CA SER A 19 5.15 14.27 13.67
C SER A 19 4.50 14.52 12.31
N TYR A 20 5.01 13.88 11.26
CA TYR A 20 4.44 13.97 9.93
C TYR A 20 3.07 13.33 10.04
N LYS A 21 2.07 14.17 10.29
CA LYS A 21 0.69 13.74 10.44
C LYS A 21 0.09 13.81 9.05
N SER A 22 -0.02 12.65 8.41
CA SER A 22 -0.71 12.53 7.14
C SER A 22 -2.12 13.11 7.28
N LYS A 23 -2.54 13.92 6.30
CA LYS A 23 -3.94 14.38 6.18
C LYS A 23 -4.85 13.28 5.65
N VAL A 24 -4.27 12.17 5.19
CA VAL A 24 -4.97 11.00 4.66
C VAL A 24 -4.96 9.92 5.74
N TYR A 25 -6.10 9.29 5.96
CA TYR A 25 -6.25 8.17 6.89
C TYR A 25 -6.97 7.00 6.22
N PHE A 26 -6.62 5.80 6.63
CA PHE A 26 -7.21 4.56 6.14
C PHE A 26 -8.23 4.01 7.14
N ILE A 27 -9.45 3.76 6.67
CA ILE A 27 -10.47 3.03 7.42
C ILE A 27 -10.58 1.62 6.83
N PRO A 28 -10.19 0.56 7.57
CA PRO A 28 -10.32 -0.79 7.09
C PRO A 28 -11.80 -1.22 7.04
N LYS A 29 -12.23 -1.77 5.91
CA LYS A 29 -13.52 -2.45 5.76
C LYS A 29 -13.32 -3.94 5.57
N SER A 30 -14.24 -4.75 6.10
CA SER A 30 -14.16 -6.23 6.07
C SER A 30 -14.41 -6.82 4.68
N ASP A 31 -15.21 -6.15 3.85
CA ASP A 31 -15.56 -6.51 2.47
C ASP A 31 -14.65 -5.83 1.41
N GLY A 32 -13.78 -4.92 1.85
CA GLY A 32 -12.83 -4.21 1.01
C GLY A 32 -11.39 -4.64 1.25
N LEU A 33 -10.48 -3.66 1.24
CA LEU A 33 -9.05 -3.89 1.38
C LEU A 33 -8.67 -4.46 2.77
N GLY A 34 -9.27 -3.93 3.84
CA GLY A 34 -9.00 -4.36 5.22
C GLY A 34 -7.53 -4.25 5.67
N ILE A 35 -7.24 -4.66 6.90
CA ILE A 35 -5.86 -4.64 7.42
C ILE A 35 -4.98 -5.66 6.70
N ILE A 36 -5.52 -6.83 6.37
CA ILE A 36 -4.73 -7.88 5.72
C ILE A 36 -4.39 -7.49 4.28
N GLY A 37 -5.27 -6.79 3.56
CA GLY A 37 -4.94 -6.27 2.23
C GLY A 37 -3.90 -5.14 2.28
N MET A 38 -3.87 -4.31 3.32
CA MET A 38 -2.71 -3.43 3.56
C MET A 38 -1.43 -4.23 3.83
N GLY A 39 -1.56 -5.41 4.45
CA GLY A 39 -0.45 -6.34 4.66
C GLY A 39 0.06 -6.92 3.35
N GLU A 40 -0.83 -7.18 2.38
CA GLU A 40 -0.46 -7.58 1.02
C GLU A 40 0.44 -6.53 0.37
N PHE A 41 0.15 -5.23 0.53
CA PHE A 41 1.03 -4.17 0.01
C PHE A 41 2.42 -4.19 0.64
N ALA A 42 2.50 -4.19 1.98
CA ALA A 42 3.78 -4.19 2.67
C ALA A 42 4.64 -5.40 2.26
N VAL A 43 4.02 -6.58 2.15
CA VAL A 43 4.71 -7.80 1.72
C VAL A 43 5.09 -7.75 0.25
N SER A 44 4.24 -7.25 -0.64
CA SER A 44 4.57 -7.10 -2.06
C SER A 44 5.69 -6.08 -2.30
N PHE A 45 5.74 -5.00 -1.52
CA PHE A 45 6.83 -4.01 -1.57
C PHE A 45 8.15 -4.59 -1.07
N ASP A 46 8.13 -5.34 0.04
CA ASP A 46 9.27 -6.09 0.56
C ASP A 46 9.80 -7.09 -0.50
N LEU A 47 8.90 -7.81 -1.16
CA LEU A 47 9.25 -8.80 -2.18
C LEU A 47 9.67 -8.20 -3.53
N SER A 48 9.26 -6.97 -3.87
CA SER A 48 9.66 -6.36 -5.15
C SER A 48 11.12 -5.93 -5.15
N GLY A 49 11.69 -5.64 -3.97
CA GLY A 49 13.09 -5.17 -3.85
C GLY A 49 13.31 -3.76 -4.40
N GLU A 50 12.24 -3.00 -4.65
CA GLU A 50 12.30 -1.66 -5.24
C GLU A 50 12.26 -0.53 -4.19
N PHE A 51 12.16 -0.89 -2.91
CA PHE A 51 12.10 0.04 -1.79
C PHE A 51 13.41 0.02 -1.03
N PHE A 52 14.01 1.20 -0.81
CA PHE A 52 15.32 1.34 -0.20
C PHE A 52 15.27 2.25 1.04
N ASP A 53 16.13 1.96 2.00
CA ASP A 53 16.35 2.79 3.19
C ASP A 53 17.19 4.04 2.85
N GLU A 54 17.37 4.94 3.83
CA GLU A 54 18.17 6.15 3.65
C GLU A 54 19.65 5.89 3.32
N LYS A 55 20.12 4.65 3.46
CA LYS A 55 21.49 4.21 3.14
C LYS A 55 21.56 3.51 1.77
N GLY A 56 20.46 3.49 1.01
CA GLY A 56 20.39 2.84 -0.30
C GLY A 56 20.36 1.31 -0.25
N ARG A 57 20.05 0.71 0.90
CA ARG A 57 19.90 -0.75 1.05
C ARG A 57 18.43 -1.12 0.94
N SER A 58 18.13 -2.36 0.59
CA SER A 58 16.73 -2.82 0.55
C SER A 58 16.05 -2.57 1.89
N ALA A 59 14.90 -1.90 1.85
CA ALA A 59 14.14 -1.53 3.03
C ALA A 59 13.52 -2.80 3.64
N PRO A 60 13.78 -3.12 4.92
CA PRO A 60 13.15 -4.26 5.56
C PRO A 60 11.64 -4.03 5.69
N LEU A 61 10.86 -5.12 5.63
CA LEU A 61 9.40 -5.12 5.80
C LEU A 61 8.88 -4.22 6.92
N VAL A 62 9.58 -4.15 8.07
CA VAL A 62 9.16 -3.32 9.21
C VAL A 62 9.18 -1.84 8.84
N GLN A 63 10.22 -1.36 8.16
CA GLN A 63 10.31 0.04 7.73
C GLN A 63 9.25 0.37 6.67
N ILE A 64 9.00 -0.56 5.76
CA ILE A 64 7.92 -0.43 4.77
C ILE A 64 6.56 -0.33 5.47
N ALA A 65 6.32 -1.18 6.47
CA ALA A 65 5.10 -1.17 7.25
C ALA A 65 4.93 0.14 8.03
N GLU A 66 5.98 0.61 8.71
CA GLU A 66 5.96 1.89 9.42
C GLU A 66 5.69 3.08 8.48
N ALA A 67 6.27 3.05 7.27
CA ALA A 67 6.01 4.08 6.27
C ALA A 67 4.53 4.09 5.86
N LEU A 68 3.92 2.93 5.64
CA LEU A 68 2.49 2.81 5.36
C LEU A 68 1.62 3.28 6.54
N GLU A 69 1.94 2.86 7.77
CA GLU A 69 1.24 3.27 8.99
C GLU A 69 1.24 4.79 9.15
N ARG A 70 2.40 5.43 8.95
CA ARG A 70 2.53 6.90 8.99
C ARG A 70 1.80 7.58 7.83
N ALA A 71 1.86 7.01 6.63
CA ALA A 71 1.24 7.58 5.44
C ALA A 71 -0.30 7.57 5.53
N PHE A 72 -0.88 6.56 6.18
CA PHE A 72 -2.33 6.36 6.21
C PHE A 72 -2.93 6.32 7.63
N ASN A 73 -2.17 6.75 8.65
CA ASN A 73 -2.62 6.87 10.03
C ASN A 73 -3.39 5.64 10.55
N PHE A 74 -2.81 4.46 10.38
CA PHE A 74 -3.34 3.19 10.90
C PHE A 74 -2.21 2.39 11.56
N SER A 75 -2.55 1.28 12.22
CA SER A 75 -1.55 0.30 12.66
C SER A 75 -1.90 -1.11 12.17
N PHE A 76 -0.87 -1.87 11.80
CA PHE A 76 -0.95 -3.28 11.48
C PHE A 76 -1.19 -4.16 12.71
N GLY A 77 -0.89 -3.68 13.93
CA GLY A 77 -0.89 -4.51 15.14
C GLY A 77 0.15 -5.64 15.13
N GLY A 78 1.15 -5.54 14.24
CA GLY A 78 2.23 -6.50 14.03
C GLY A 78 2.30 -6.99 12.58
N ILE A 79 3.25 -6.47 11.80
CA ILE A 79 3.37 -6.80 10.38
C ILE A 79 3.77 -8.27 10.14
N TYR A 80 4.62 -8.86 10.98
CA TYR A 80 4.98 -10.28 10.83
C TYR A 80 3.81 -11.22 11.07
N LYS A 81 2.91 -10.89 12.02
CA LYS A 81 1.65 -11.64 12.21
C LYS A 81 0.78 -11.56 10.96
N ASN A 82 0.69 -10.38 10.34
CA ASN A 82 -0.01 -10.18 9.08
C ASN A 82 0.64 -11.01 7.94
N LYS A 83 1.97 -10.97 7.80
CA LYS A 83 2.71 -11.76 6.80
C LYS A 83 2.46 -13.26 6.98
N THR A 84 2.55 -13.78 8.21
CA THR A 84 2.24 -15.19 8.50
C THR A 84 0.78 -15.52 8.19
N ALA A 85 -0.17 -14.67 8.63
CA ALA A 85 -1.58 -14.87 8.37
C ALA A 85 -1.89 -14.86 6.86
N LEU A 86 -1.19 -14.03 6.10
CA LEU A 86 -1.30 -13.95 4.64
C LEU A 86 -0.91 -15.26 3.98
N PHE A 87 0.28 -15.79 4.28
CA PHE A 87 0.79 -17.02 3.67
C PHE A 87 0.05 -18.28 4.13
N ARG A 88 -0.60 -18.26 5.31
CA ARG A 88 -1.45 -19.35 5.82
C ARG A 88 -2.80 -19.48 5.10
N ARG A 89 -3.24 -18.44 4.39
CA ARG A 89 -4.50 -18.49 3.63
C ARG A 89 -4.42 -19.46 2.46
N LYS A 90 -5.58 -19.93 2.01
CA LYS A 90 -5.71 -20.66 0.73
C LYS A 90 -5.06 -19.86 -0.40
N PRO A 91 -4.39 -20.48 -1.37
CA PRO A 91 -3.64 -19.78 -2.42
C PRO A 91 -4.42 -18.64 -3.11
N PHE A 92 -5.69 -18.88 -3.45
CA PHE A 92 -6.57 -17.88 -4.08
C PHE A 92 -6.97 -16.70 -3.19
N ASN A 93 -6.73 -16.77 -1.87
CA ASN A 93 -7.02 -15.72 -0.90
C ASN A 93 -5.76 -14.92 -0.50
N ARG A 94 -4.59 -15.25 -1.06
CA ARG A 94 -3.31 -14.58 -0.75
C ARG A 94 -3.19 -13.19 -1.37
N THR A 95 -3.95 -12.90 -2.42
CA THR A 95 -3.94 -11.62 -3.12
C THR A 95 -5.31 -10.96 -3.11
N LYS A 96 -6.17 -11.33 -2.15
CA LYS A 96 -7.58 -10.94 -2.17
C LYS A 96 -7.76 -9.42 -2.10
N GLY A 97 -6.89 -8.72 -1.37
CA GLY A 97 -6.87 -7.26 -1.33
C GLY A 97 -6.43 -6.65 -2.67
N LEU A 98 -5.36 -7.18 -3.27
CA LEU A 98 -4.90 -6.76 -4.61
C LEU A 98 -5.95 -7.02 -5.70
N ASP A 99 -6.60 -8.17 -5.67
CA ASP A 99 -7.67 -8.56 -6.60
C ASP A 99 -8.88 -7.64 -6.46
N TYR A 100 -9.24 -7.26 -5.24
CA TYR A 100 -10.27 -6.25 -4.98
C TYR A 100 -9.95 -4.92 -5.68
N LEU A 101 -8.73 -4.41 -5.53
CA LEU A 101 -8.30 -3.15 -6.15
C LEU A 101 -8.23 -3.24 -7.67
N ARG A 102 -7.70 -4.34 -8.20
CA ARG A 102 -7.69 -4.64 -9.65
C ARG A 102 -9.11 -4.58 -10.22
N ASN A 103 -10.07 -5.18 -9.53
CA ASN A 103 -11.46 -5.22 -9.97
C ASN A 103 -12.12 -3.83 -9.95
N LEU A 104 -11.78 -2.96 -9.00
CA LEU A 104 -12.26 -1.57 -8.99
C LEU A 104 -11.84 -0.81 -10.24
N ILE A 105 -10.55 -0.93 -10.63
CA ILE A 105 -10.01 -0.27 -11.82
C ILE A 105 -10.68 -0.80 -13.09
N ILE A 106 -10.80 -2.14 -13.22
CA ILE A 106 -11.45 -2.77 -14.37
C ILE A 106 -12.92 -2.33 -14.50
N ARG A 107 -13.64 -2.29 -13.38
CA ARG A 107 -15.05 -1.86 -13.35
C ARG A 107 -15.21 -0.41 -13.80
N GLU A 108 -14.37 0.48 -13.30
CA GLU A 108 -14.37 1.89 -13.70
C GLU A 108 -14.08 2.04 -15.20
N GLY A 109 -13.11 1.29 -15.73
CA GLY A 109 -12.82 1.26 -17.17
C GLY A 109 -14.03 0.86 -18.02
N ARG A 110 -14.77 -0.18 -17.62
CA ARG A 110 -16.00 -0.63 -18.31
C ARG A 110 -17.15 0.38 -18.22
N ASN A 111 -17.30 1.08 -17.11
CA ASN A 111 -18.34 2.10 -16.95
C ASN A 111 -18.10 3.28 -17.90
N ARG A 112 -16.83 3.69 -18.07
CA ARG A 112 -16.46 4.77 -18.98
C ARG A 112 -16.69 4.45 -20.46
N SER A 113 -16.55 3.19 -20.87
CA SER A 113 -16.88 2.79 -22.24
C SER A 113 -18.38 2.82 -22.49
N LYS A 114 -19.18 2.25 -21.58
CA LYS A 114 -20.65 2.26 -21.68
C LYS A 114 -21.24 3.68 -21.78
N ASN A 115 -20.76 4.61 -20.96
CA ASN A 115 -21.21 6.00 -20.98
C ASN A 115 -20.83 6.78 -22.25
N LYS A 116 -19.88 6.27 -23.07
CA LYS A 116 -19.54 6.85 -24.37
C LYS A 116 -20.45 6.32 -25.48
N ASP A 117 -20.88 5.07 -25.37
CA ASP A 117 -21.78 4.44 -26.34
C ASP A 117 -23.22 4.92 -26.17
N GLU A 118 -23.65 5.28 -24.94
CA GLU A 118 -24.99 5.83 -24.64
C GLU A 118 -25.15 7.32 -25.01
N LYS A 119 -24.04 8.02 -25.31
CA LYS A 119 -24.02 9.42 -25.75
C LYS A 119 -23.85 9.59 -27.27
N ARG A 120 -23.89 8.49 -28.02
CA ARG A 120 -23.87 8.46 -29.49
C ARG A 120 -25.23 8.05 -30.02
#